data_AF-A0A251UFK8-F1
#
_entry.id   AF-A0A251UFK8-F1
#
_cell.length_a   1.000
_cell.length_b   1.000
_cell.length_c   1.000
_cell.angle_alpha   90.00
_cell.angle_beta   90.00
_cell.angle_gamma   90.00
#
_symmetry.space_group_name_H-M   'P 1'
#
loop_
_entity.id
_entity.type
_entity.pdbx_description
1 polymer ?
#
loop_
_entity_poly.entity_id
_entity_poly.type
_entity_poly.pdbx_seq_one_letter_code
_entity_poly.pdbx_strand_id
1 'polypeptide(L)'
;MKKTADSYTITATLIITIVFAAAITIPGGNNGDTGKAIYLTRPSFIVFAISDAISLFTSTTSLLSLLSILTARYCDEDFLYKLPKRLIDGLVMLFLSVTSLMVAFSTALYTVSGQENNWILIPIAALTCLPVASFVTLQFPLLVELISSTPWYLWQTK
;
A
#
# COMPACT_ATOMS: atom_id res chain seq x y z
N MET A 1 -16.00 3.69 13.42
CA MET A 1 -14.73 2.96 13.19
C MET A 1 -14.90 1.67 12.39
N LYS A 2 -15.91 0.81 12.66
CA LYS A 2 -16.08 -0.46 11.94
C LYS A 2 -16.29 -0.31 10.42
N LYS A 3 -17.20 0.58 9.98
CA LYS A 3 -17.38 0.93 8.55
C LYS A 3 -16.10 1.43 7.87
N THR A 4 -15.26 2.14 8.62
CA THR A 4 -13.98 2.67 8.12
C THR A 4 -12.97 1.55 7.92
N ALA A 5 -12.84 0.64 8.90
CA ALA A 5 -11.97 -0.54 8.78
C ALA A 5 -12.41 -1.50 7.66
N ASP A 6 -13.71 -1.70 7.46
CA ASP A 6 -14.26 -2.50 6.35
C ASP A 6 -13.85 -1.91 4.99
N SER A 7 -13.99 -0.59 4.83
CA SER A 7 -13.62 0.10 3.59
C SER A 7 -12.12 -0.06 3.29
N TYR A 8 -11.25 0.11 4.30
CA TYR A 8 -9.81 -0.09 4.12
C TYR A 8 -9.43 -1.55 3.85
N THR A 9 -10.13 -2.51 4.47
CA THR A 9 -9.94 -3.95 4.22
C THR A 9 -10.25 -4.29 2.76
N ILE A 10 -11.34 -3.73 2.21
CA ILE A 10 -11.68 -3.87 0.79
C ILE A 10 -10.58 -3.29 -0.10
N THR A 11 -10.10 -2.08 0.21
CA THR A 11 -9.01 -1.44 -0.55
C THR A 11 -7.72 -2.26 -0.51
N ALA A 12 -7.30 -2.75 0.66
CA ALA A 12 -6.10 -3.58 0.79
C ALA A 12 -6.22 -4.89 0.00
N THR A 13 -7.38 -5.55 0.07
CA THR A 13 -7.67 -6.77 -0.68
C THR A 13 -7.63 -6.53 -2.19
N LEU A 14 -8.17 -5.40 -2.64
CA LEU A 14 -8.11 -4.98 -4.04
C LEU A 14 -6.67 -4.79 -4.52
N ILE A 15 -5.84 -4.10 -3.72
CA ILE A 15 -4.42 -3.90 -4.03
C ILE A 15 -3.71 -5.25 -4.14
N ILE A 16 -3.89 -6.15 -3.17
CA ILE A 16 -3.27 -7.49 -3.20
C ILE A 16 -3.62 -8.21 -4.51
N THR A 17 -4.89 -8.15 -4.91
CA THR A 17 -5.36 -8.83 -6.13
C THR A 17 -4.70 -8.25 -7.38
N ILE A 18 -4.62 -6.92 -7.50
CA ILE A 18 -4.01 -6.24 -8.65
C ILE A 18 -2.51 -6.54 -8.74
N VAL A 19 -1.80 -6.44 -7.62
CA VAL A 19 -0.35 -6.62 -7.56
C VAL A 19 0.01 -8.08 -7.76
N PHE A 20 -0.77 -9.02 -7.21
CA PHE A 20 -0.60 -10.45 -7.50
C PHE A 20 -0.81 -10.77 -9.00
N ALA A 21 -1.83 -10.21 -9.63
CA ALA A 21 -2.06 -10.37 -11.06
C ALA A 21 -0.92 -9.77 -11.90
N ALA A 22 -0.34 -8.65 -11.45
CA ALA A 22 0.81 -8.03 -12.08
C ALA A 22 2.09 -8.88 -11.93
N ALA A 23 2.31 -9.50 -10.77
CA ALA A 23 3.45 -10.38 -10.51
C ALA A 23 3.48 -11.63 -11.41
N ILE A 24 2.32 -12.24 -11.67
CA ILE A 24 2.22 -13.44 -12.53
C ILE A 24 2.24 -13.11 -14.02
N THR A 25 1.87 -11.88 -14.38
CA THR A 25 1.88 -11.41 -15.76
C THR A 25 3.28 -10.92 -16.07
N ILE A 26 4.16 -11.80 -16.56
CA ILE A 26 5.53 -11.42 -16.95
C ILE A 26 5.46 -10.60 -18.25
N PRO A 27 5.67 -9.27 -18.22
CA PRO A 27 5.76 -8.49 -19.44
C PRO A 27 6.97 -8.93 -20.26
N GLY A 28 6.69 -9.34 -21.51
CA GLY A 28 7.70 -9.39 -22.56
C GLY A 28 8.23 -10.76 -22.97
N GLY A 29 7.55 -11.84 -22.57
CA GLY A 29 7.75 -13.16 -23.20
C GLY A 29 9.13 -13.76 -23.00
N ASN A 30 9.35 -14.92 -23.63
CA ASN A 30 10.59 -15.68 -23.52
C ASN A 30 11.55 -15.34 -24.66
N ASN A 31 12.83 -15.16 -24.36
CA ASN A 31 13.84 -14.96 -25.40
C ASN A 31 14.07 -16.31 -26.11
N GLY A 32 13.76 -16.38 -27.41
CA GLY A 32 13.73 -17.62 -28.19
C GLY A 32 15.05 -18.40 -28.20
N ASP A 33 16.19 -17.71 -28.00
CA ASP A 33 17.52 -18.33 -28.03
C ASP A 33 18.02 -18.82 -26.66
N THR A 34 17.52 -18.27 -25.56
CA THR A 34 18.08 -18.52 -24.21
C THR A 34 17.07 -19.10 -23.22
N GLY A 35 15.79 -19.17 -23.57
CA GLY A 35 14.76 -19.71 -22.67
C GLY A 35 14.51 -18.88 -21.41
N LYS A 36 15.06 -17.66 -21.33
CA LYS A 36 14.87 -16.70 -20.24
C LYS A 36 13.95 -15.55 -20.67
N ALA A 37 13.10 -15.07 -19.77
CA ALA A 37 12.22 -13.95 -20.08
C ALA A 37 13.00 -12.69 -20.49
N ILE A 38 12.58 -12.05 -21.58
CA ILE A 38 13.33 -11.00 -22.30
C ILE A 38 13.63 -9.80 -21.39
N TYR A 39 12.76 -9.51 -20.43
CA TYR A 39 12.87 -8.35 -19.55
C TYR A 39 13.51 -8.66 -18.19
N LEU A 40 13.83 -9.92 -17.88
CA LEU A 40 14.36 -10.32 -16.57
C LEU A 40 15.69 -9.63 -16.21
N THR A 41 16.44 -9.17 -17.23
CA THR A 41 17.77 -8.54 -17.06
C THR A 41 17.72 -7.00 -17.15
N ARG A 42 16.54 -6.39 -17.39
CA ARG A 42 16.43 -4.93 -17.47
C ARG A 42 16.28 -4.34 -16.06
N PRO A 43 17.01 -3.25 -15.73
CA PRO A 43 16.96 -2.65 -14.40
C PRO A 43 15.53 -2.17 -14.04
N SER A 44 14.77 -1.66 -15.01
CA SER A 44 13.37 -1.24 -14.79
C SER A 44 12.46 -2.38 -14.35
N PHE A 45 12.69 -3.61 -14.84
CA PHE A 45 11.92 -4.79 -14.47
C PHE A 45 12.28 -5.28 -13.06
N ILE A 46 13.54 -5.18 -12.66
CA ILE A 46 13.97 -5.50 -11.29
C ILE A 46 13.32 -4.53 -10.30
N VAL A 47 13.32 -3.23 -10.61
CA VAL A 47 12.65 -2.22 -9.77
C VAL A 47 11.14 -2.47 -9.71
N PHE A 48 10.51 -2.79 -10.84
CA PHE A 48 9.11 -3.20 -10.88
C PHE A 48 8.84 -4.38 -9.93
N ALA A 49 9.57 -5.49 -10.09
CA ALA A 49 9.35 -6.71 -9.30
C ALA A 49 9.57 -6.50 -7.79
N ILE A 50 10.59 -5.73 -7.41
CA ILE A 50 10.85 -5.41 -5.99
C ILE A 50 9.74 -4.52 -5.43
N SER A 51 9.34 -3.49 -6.16
CA SER A 51 8.29 -2.56 -5.75
C SER A 51 6.92 -3.24 -5.65
N ASP A 52 6.63 -4.17 -6.56
CA ASP A 52 5.44 -5.00 -6.58
C ASP A 52 5.40 -5.95 -5.37
N ALA A 53 6.51 -6.63 -5.07
CA ALA A 53 6.64 -7.48 -3.89
C ALA A 53 6.46 -6.71 -2.58
N ILE A 54 7.10 -5.54 -2.44
CA ILE A 54 6.93 -4.67 -1.26
C ILE A 54 5.45 -4.29 -1.11
N SER A 55 4.80 -3.89 -2.20
CA SER A 55 3.39 -3.52 -2.18
C SER A 55 2.49 -4.68 -1.71
N LEU A 56 2.75 -5.91 -2.16
CA LEU A 56 2.02 -7.12 -1.73
C LEU A 56 2.19 -7.41 -0.25
N PHE A 57 3.44 -7.48 0.23
CA PHE A 57 3.71 -7.78 1.63
C PHE A 57 3.07 -6.74 2.53
N THR A 58 3.31 -5.47 2.24
CA THR A 58 2.79 -4.38 3.06
C THR A 58 1.26 -4.29 3.02
N SER A 59 0.61 -4.53 1.86
CA SER A 59 -0.86 -4.59 1.80
C SER A 59 -1.43 -5.76 2.60
N THR A 60 -0.78 -6.93 2.53
CA THR A 60 -1.19 -8.12 3.28
C THR A 60 -1.06 -7.90 4.78
N THR A 61 0.03 -7.28 5.26
CA THR A 61 0.20 -6.95 6.68
C THR A 61 -0.82 -5.92 7.15
N SER A 62 -1.15 -4.91 6.32
CA SER A 62 -2.25 -3.98 6.60
C SER A 62 -3.59 -4.70 6.68
N LEU A 63 -3.89 -5.58 5.72
CA LEU A 63 -5.11 -6.36 5.68
C LEU A 63 -5.27 -7.21 6.94
N LEU A 64 -4.21 -7.93 7.35
CA LEU A 64 -4.22 -8.71 8.58
C LEU A 64 -4.43 -7.84 9.82
N SER A 65 -3.85 -6.65 9.85
CA SER A 65 -4.04 -5.70 10.97
C SER A 65 -5.48 -5.18 11.04
N LEU A 66 -6.10 -4.88 9.90
CA LEU A 66 -7.50 -4.46 9.80
C LEU A 66 -8.48 -5.60 10.08
N LEU A 67 -8.21 -6.80 9.57
CA LEU A 67 -8.98 -8.00 9.86
C LEU A 67 -8.88 -8.37 11.33
N SER A 68 -7.70 -8.26 11.94
CA SER A 68 -7.55 -8.46 13.39
C SER A 68 -8.46 -7.54 14.18
N ILE A 69 -8.67 -6.30 13.74
CA ILE A 69 -9.60 -5.34 14.36
C ILE A 69 -11.06 -5.74 14.13
N LEU A 70 -11.41 -6.22 12.94
CA LEU A 70 -12.76 -6.65 12.60
C LEU A 70 -13.16 -7.93 13.35
N THR A 71 -12.19 -8.85 13.53
CA THR A 71 -12.34 -10.16 14.17
C THR A 71 -12.18 -10.10 15.70
N ALA A 72 -11.36 -9.19 16.24
CA ALA A 72 -11.12 -9.05 17.70
C ALA A 72 -12.38 -8.69 18.51
N ARG A 73 -13.49 -8.36 17.85
CA ARG A 73 -14.79 -8.17 18.52
C ARG A 73 -15.36 -9.46 19.14
N TYR A 74 -14.67 -10.60 19.02
CA TYR A 74 -15.07 -11.88 19.60
C TYR A 74 -14.27 -12.33 20.84
N CYS A 75 -13.25 -11.60 21.30
CA CYS A 75 -12.53 -11.93 22.55
C CYS A 75 -11.80 -10.72 23.18
N ASP A 76 -12.10 -10.50 24.46
CA ASP A 76 -11.44 -9.66 25.47
C ASP A 76 -11.51 -8.11 25.40
N GLU A 77 -11.83 -7.54 26.57
CA GLU A 77 -12.19 -6.14 26.81
C GLU A 77 -10.96 -5.21 26.95
N ASP A 78 -9.77 -5.78 27.15
CA ASP A 78 -8.48 -5.08 27.16
C ASP A 78 -7.97 -4.72 25.74
N PHE A 79 -8.63 -5.24 24.70
CA PHE A 79 -8.21 -5.06 23.31
C PHE A 79 -8.54 -3.66 22.77
N LEU A 80 -9.55 -2.98 23.33
CA LEU A 80 -10.01 -1.67 22.88
C LEU A 80 -8.94 -0.57 22.96
N TYR A 81 -8.00 -0.66 23.90
CA TYR A 81 -6.93 0.33 24.04
C TYR A 81 -5.76 0.11 23.07
N LYS A 82 -5.48 -1.15 22.70
CA LYS A 82 -4.44 -1.50 21.69
C LYS A 82 -4.95 -1.41 20.25
N LEU A 83 -6.28 -1.42 20.08
CA LEU A 83 -7.00 -1.30 18.81
C LEU A 83 -6.61 -0.06 17.98
N PRO A 84 -6.62 1.18 18.53
CA PRO A 84 -6.29 2.38 17.76
C PRO A 84 -4.84 2.39 17.24
N LYS A 85 -3.88 1.85 18.00
CA LYS A 85 -2.48 1.77 17.58
C LYS A 85 -2.29 0.81 16.41
N ARG A 86 -2.88 -0.39 16.48
CA ARG A 86 -2.83 -1.36 15.37
C ARG A 86 -3.53 -0.86 14.11
N LEU A 87 -4.58 -0.04 14.26
CA LEU A 87 -5.26 0.58 13.14
C LEU A 87 -4.36 1.59 12.42
N ILE A 88 -3.63 2.43 13.17
CA ILE A 88 -2.65 3.36 12.59
C ILE A 88 -1.57 2.59 11.83
N ASP A 89 -0.98 1.56 12.44
CA ASP A 89 0.09 0.78 11.82
C ASP A 89 -0.39 0.14 10.51
N GLY A 90 -1.61 -0.39 10.49
CA GLY A 90 -2.25 -0.90 9.29
C GLY A 90 -2.44 0.17 8.21
N LEU A 91 -2.95 1.34 8.57
CA LEU A 91 -3.13 2.46 7.63
C LEU A 91 -1.81 2.97 7.04
N VAL A 92 -0.75 3.08 7.85
CA VAL A 92 0.59 3.47 7.39
C VAL A 92 1.13 2.43 6.40
N MET A 93 0.94 1.14 6.68
CA MET A 93 1.31 0.07 5.76
C MET A 93 0.48 0.12 4.46
N LEU A 94 -0.83 0.30 4.53
CA LEU A 94 -1.68 0.45 3.34
C LEU A 94 -1.19 1.59 2.45
N PHE A 95 -0.83 2.73 3.05
CA PHE A 95 -0.28 3.85 2.33
C PHE A 95 1.05 3.53 1.63
N LEU A 96 1.98 2.93 2.37
CA LEU A 96 3.26 2.49 1.82
C LEU A 96 3.05 1.50 0.65
N SER A 97 2.06 0.62 0.75
CA SER A 97 1.69 -0.28 -0.33
C SER A 97 1.18 0.45 -1.58
N VAL A 98 0.29 1.44 -1.44
CA VAL A 98 -0.23 2.25 -2.56
C VAL A 98 0.88 3.05 -3.23
N THR A 99 1.79 3.65 -2.46
CA THR A 99 2.93 4.39 -3.02
C THR A 99 3.87 3.46 -3.78
N SER A 100 4.18 2.28 -3.22
CA SER A 100 4.98 1.25 -3.90
C SER A 100 4.30 0.73 -5.18
N LEU A 101 2.97 0.60 -5.18
CA LEU A 101 2.21 0.22 -6.37
C LEU A 101 2.30 1.30 -7.47
N MET A 102 2.21 2.58 -7.11
CA MET A 102 2.35 3.68 -8.08
C MET A 102 3.75 3.72 -8.68
N VAL A 103 4.79 3.42 -7.89
CA VAL A 103 6.17 3.28 -8.39
C VAL A 103 6.28 2.08 -9.33
N ALA A 104 5.74 0.92 -8.97
CA ALA A 104 5.71 -0.26 -9.84
C ALA A 104 5.02 0.07 -11.18
N PHE A 105 3.83 0.65 -11.13
CA PHE A 105 3.09 1.06 -12.32
C PHE A 105 3.87 2.06 -13.19
N SER A 106 4.54 3.04 -12.57
CA SER A 106 5.40 4.00 -13.27
C SER A 106 6.57 3.32 -13.98
N THR A 107 7.23 2.36 -13.33
CA THR A 107 8.32 1.59 -13.95
C THR A 107 7.83 0.66 -15.07
N ALA A 108 6.63 0.10 -14.93
CA ALA A 108 6.00 -0.70 -15.97
C ALA A 108 5.66 0.15 -17.20
N LEU A 109 5.04 1.32 -17.01
CA LEU A 109 4.75 2.28 -18.09
C LEU A 109 6.03 2.75 -18.78
N TYR A 110 7.08 3.08 -18.01
CA TYR A 110 8.38 3.47 -18.56
C TYR A 110 8.99 2.36 -19.41
N THR A 111 8.81 1.10 -19.01
CA THR A 111 9.30 -0.07 -19.76
C THR A 111 8.50 -0.30 -21.05
N VAL A 112 7.19 -0.10 -21.02
CA VAL A 112 6.29 -0.29 -22.18
C VAL A 112 6.39 0.85 -23.20
N SER A 113 6.53 2.10 -22.76
CA SER A 113 6.48 3.27 -23.65
C SER A 113 7.79 3.56 -24.38
N GLY A 114 8.89 2.88 -24.08
CA GLY A 114 10.18 3.12 -24.75
C GLY A 114 10.81 4.47 -24.37
N GLN A 115 12.15 4.53 -24.40
CA GLN A 115 12.95 5.64 -23.86
C GLN A 115 12.82 6.99 -24.59
N GLU A 116 11.94 7.14 -25.57
CA GLU A 116 11.95 8.32 -26.46
C GLU A 116 11.19 9.53 -25.96
N ASN A 117 10.42 9.47 -24.87
CA ASN A 117 9.59 10.61 -24.48
C ASN A 117 9.69 11.03 -23.00
N ASN A 118 10.42 12.13 -22.77
CA ASN A 118 10.53 12.82 -21.48
C ASN A 118 9.15 13.29 -20.92
N TRP A 119 8.11 13.31 -21.76
CA TRP A 119 6.73 13.64 -21.37
C TRP A 119 6.11 12.68 -20.35
N ILE A 120 6.65 11.46 -20.20
CA ILE A 120 6.15 10.45 -19.25
C ILE A 120 6.56 10.76 -17.80
N LEU A 121 7.58 11.62 -17.60
CA LEU A 121 7.99 12.04 -16.25
C LEU A 121 6.94 12.93 -15.57
N ILE A 122 6.19 13.71 -16.34
CA ILE A 122 5.13 14.60 -15.85
C ILE A 122 3.98 13.81 -15.18
N PRO A 123 3.36 12.80 -15.83
CA PRO A 123 2.33 11.99 -15.20
C PRO A 123 2.89 11.16 -14.04
N ILE A 124 4.14 10.69 -14.09
CA ILE A 124 4.77 9.98 -12.95
C ILE A 124 4.91 10.90 -11.73
N ALA A 125 5.39 12.13 -11.92
CA ALA A 125 5.49 13.13 -10.86
C ALA A 125 4.11 13.51 -10.30
N ALA A 126 3.11 13.66 -11.17
CA ALA A 126 1.73 13.92 -10.75
C ALA A 126 1.12 12.73 -9.96
N LEU A 127 1.31 11.50 -10.45
CA LEU A 127 0.78 10.28 -9.82
C LEU A 127 1.42 10.01 -8.45
N THR A 128 2.69 10.35 -8.26
CA THR A 128 3.37 10.18 -6.97
C THR A 128 2.99 11.26 -5.96
N CYS A 129 2.69 12.48 -6.43
CA CYS A 129 2.21 13.56 -5.58
C CYS A 129 0.81 13.30 -5.01
N LEU A 130 -0.07 12.66 -5.78
CA LEU A 130 -1.48 12.43 -5.42
C LEU A 130 -1.67 11.61 -4.12
N PRO A 131 -1.04 10.42 -3.94
CA PRO A 131 -1.11 9.68 -2.69
C PRO A 131 -0.48 10.46 -1.54
N VAL A 132 0.66 11.14 -1.75
CA VAL A 132 1.34 11.90 -0.69
C VAL A 132 0.44 13.05 -0.18
N ALA A 133 -0.19 13.80 -1.07
CA ALA A 133 -1.15 14.83 -0.69
C ALA A 133 -2.38 14.24 0.01
N SER A 134 -2.86 13.08 -0.43
CA SER A 134 -3.95 12.34 0.21
C SER A 134 -3.58 11.92 1.64
N PHE A 135 -2.36 11.42 1.87
CA PHE A 135 -1.86 11.07 3.20
C PHE A 135 -1.81 12.28 4.13
N VAL A 136 -1.24 13.39 3.65
CA VAL A 136 -1.12 14.61 4.46
C VAL A 136 -2.50 15.17 4.82
N THR A 137 -3.48 15.07 3.93
CA THR A 137 -4.83 15.57 4.20
C THR A 137 -5.67 14.63 5.07
N LEU A 138 -5.56 13.31 4.91
CA LEU A 138 -6.36 12.32 5.64
C LEU A 138 -5.71 11.80 6.93
N GLN A 139 -4.42 11.46 6.91
CA GLN A 139 -3.76 10.83 8.06
C GLN A 139 -3.32 11.83 9.11
N PHE A 140 -2.99 13.07 8.74
CA PHE A 140 -2.60 14.09 9.70
C PHE A 140 -3.73 14.45 10.71
N PRO A 141 -4.97 14.75 10.29
CA PRO A 141 -6.05 15.02 11.25
C PRO A 141 -6.44 13.77 12.05
N LEU A 142 -6.43 12.58 11.45
CA LEU A 142 -6.72 11.32 12.15
C LEU A 142 -5.66 10.98 13.22
N LEU A 143 -4.37 11.19 12.92
CA LEU A 143 -3.29 11.02 13.88
C LEU A 143 -3.38 12.04 15.00
N VAL A 144 -3.63 13.31 14.68
CA VAL A 144 -3.78 14.40 15.65
C VAL A 144 -4.98 14.15 16.56
N GLU A 145 -6.12 13.74 16.02
CA GLU A 145 -7.33 13.46 16.80
C GLU A 145 -7.15 12.24 17.72
N LEU A 146 -6.47 11.18 17.25
CA LEU A 146 -6.20 10.00 18.07
C LEU A 146 -5.17 10.28 19.18
N ILE A 147 -4.11 11.03 18.86
CA ILE A 147 -3.12 11.50 19.84
C ILE A 147 -3.76 12.49 20.83
N SER A 148 -4.75 13.27 20.41
CA SER A 148 -5.49 14.23 21.24
C SER A 148 -6.56 13.57 22.11
N SER A 149 -7.14 12.44 21.73
CA SER A 149 -8.12 11.71 22.57
C SER A 149 -7.47 10.84 23.66
N THR A 150 -6.18 10.51 23.51
CA THR A 150 -5.43 9.69 24.46
C THR A 150 -5.08 10.38 25.81
N PRO A 151 -4.82 11.71 25.90
CA PRO A 151 -4.45 12.39 27.15
C PRO A 151 -5.63 12.69 28.07
N TRP A 152 -6.84 12.89 27.53
CA TRP A 152 -8.02 13.28 28.32
C TRP A 152 -8.55 12.13 29.20
N TYR A 153 -8.49 10.89 28.71
CA TYR A 153 -8.94 9.71 29.47
C TYR A 153 -8.05 9.37 30.67
N LEU A 154 -6.79 9.83 30.67
CA LEU A 154 -5.84 9.64 31.79
C LEU A 154 -6.01 10.67 32.92
N TRP A 155 -6.83 11.72 32.72
CA TRP A 155 -7.12 12.75 33.72
C TRP A 155 -8.48 12.57 34.43
N GLN A 156 -9.34 11.65 33.98
CA GLN A 156 -10.63 11.36 34.64
C GLN A 156 -10.59 10.19 35.63
N THR A 157 -9.48 9.45 35.71
CA THR A 157 -9.32 8.29 36.61
C THR A 157 -8.46 8.58 37.83
N LYS A 158 -8.16 9.85 38.12
CA LYS A 158 -7.42 10.29 39.30
C LYS A 158 -8.19 11.38 40.04
#